data_AF-A0A160PNE2-F1
#
_entry.id   AF-A0A160PNE2-F1
#
_cell.length_a   1.000
_cell.length_b   1.000
_cell.length_c   1.000
_cell.angle_alpha   90.00
_cell.angle_beta   90.00
_cell.angle_gamma   90.00
#
_symmetry.space_group_name_H-M   'P 1'
#
loop_
_entity.id
_entity.type
_entity.pdbx_description
1 polymer ?
#
loop_
_entity_poly.entity_id
_entity_poly.type
_entity_poly.pdbx_seq_one_letter_code
_entity_poly.pdbx_strand_id
1 'polypeptide(L)'
;MVQDFHKEARGEGFPIKWGPARGDYGVLEFPADVDPEGIKHIAQTKIQAEDTSVDDIRRAITLLRDQAERAGDSFNPGFILAQVGPTIVETYGGIPAQWMDAVELLISPDVEWIGVHGSRKLDINVHGNLSGVISAGDKLGELLGEDWTINIVQGEHKIQLEDVRPSVAFFAEAAELITQANAAIAPFHVRMLSNSKIVMSGFSDYSLAGDSISSAGKLAELARPFAHWKENVIPTIEIAMDYEPAPMADLWQADSSDSSETPEPFDDFERLLREEVLVPEF
;
A
#
# COMPACT_ATOMS: atom_id res chain seq x y z
N MET A 1 -32.25 -4.05 -11.86
CA MET A 1 -30.99 -3.28 -11.77
C MET A 1 -29.82 -4.16 -11.36
N VAL A 2 -29.63 -4.54 -10.08
CA VAL A 2 -28.49 -5.41 -9.65
C VAL A 2 -28.38 -6.71 -10.47
N GLN A 3 -29.50 -7.43 -10.65
CA GLN A 3 -29.51 -8.65 -11.47
C GLN A 3 -29.18 -8.39 -12.95
N ASP A 4 -29.46 -7.20 -13.46
CA ASP A 4 -29.16 -6.83 -14.84
C ASP A 4 -27.68 -6.52 -15.00
N PHE A 5 -27.07 -5.82 -14.03
CA PHE A 5 -25.62 -5.61 -13.97
C PHE A 5 -24.83 -6.92 -13.84
N HIS A 6 -25.30 -7.87 -13.01
CA HIS A 6 -24.68 -9.20 -12.93
C HIS A 6 -24.73 -9.93 -14.28
N LYS A 7 -25.85 -9.84 -15.01
CA LYS A 7 -25.98 -10.46 -16.34
C LYS A 7 -25.08 -9.80 -17.37
N GLU A 8 -24.98 -8.47 -17.33
CA GLU A 8 -24.13 -7.69 -18.22
C GLU A 8 -22.66 -8.00 -17.99
N ALA A 9 -22.20 -7.98 -16.73
CA ALA A 9 -20.84 -8.36 -16.39
C ALA A 9 -20.50 -9.79 -16.79
N ARG A 10 -21.43 -10.73 -16.59
CA ARG A 10 -21.28 -12.10 -17.08
C ARG A 10 -21.19 -12.18 -18.61
N GLY A 11 -21.93 -11.33 -19.33
CA GLY A 11 -21.87 -11.22 -20.79
C GLY A 11 -20.51 -10.71 -21.29
N GLU A 12 -19.89 -9.82 -20.53
CA GLU A 12 -18.52 -9.30 -20.76
C GLU A 12 -17.42 -10.23 -20.21
N GLY A 13 -17.79 -11.35 -19.57
CA GLY A 13 -16.86 -12.32 -19.02
C GLY A 13 -16.24 -11.93 -17.66
N PHE A 14 -16.73 -10.88 -17.00
CA PHE A 14 -16.20 -10.43 -15.72
C PHE A 14 -16.93 -11.02 -14.52
N PRO A 15 -16.21 -11.48 -13.48
CA PRO A 15 -16.77 -12.00 -12.25
C PRO A 15 -17.19 -10.87 -11.27
N ILE A 16 -17.93 -9.87 -11.76
CA ILE A 16 -18.41 -8.74 -10.95
C ILE A 16 -19.68 -9.13 -10.19
N LYS A 17 -19.66 -8.95 -8.88
CA LYS A 17 -20.82 -9.14 -8.01
C LYS A 17 -21.17 -7.84 -7.28
N TRP A 18 -22.33 -7.29 -7.59
CA TRP A 18 -22.97 -6.24 -6.80
C TRP A 18 -23.69 -6.81 -5.57
N GLY A 19 -23.38 -6.27 -4.39
CA GLY A 19 -23.99 -6.65 -3.11
C GLY A 19 -24.30 -5.43 -2.24
N PRO A 20 -24.96 -5.61 -1.08
CA PRO A 20 -25.14 -4.53 -0.12
C PRO A 20 -23.80 -4.08 0.45
N ALA A 21 -23.61 -2.78 0.68
CA ALA A 21 -22.48 -2.28 1.46
C ALA A 21 -22.63 -2.75 2.91
N ARG A 22 -21.66 -3.51 3.41
CA ARG A 22 -21.69 -4.11 4.76
C ARG A 22 -20.88 -3.33 5.80
N GLY A 23 -20.56 -2.06 5.52
CA GLY A 23 -19.83 -1.17 6.42
C GLY A 23 -18.31 -1.24 6.26
N ASP A 24 -17.78 -2.39 5.86
CA ASP A 24 -16.35 -2.53 5.56
C ASP A 24 -16.09 -2.18 4.11
N TYR A 25 -15.56 -0.98 3.91
CA TYR A 25 -15.00 -0.53 2.65
C TYR A 25 -13.56 -1.06 2.54
N GLY A 26 -13.14 -1.48 1.34
CA GLY A 26 -11.83 -2.10 1.10
C GLY A 26 -10.64 -1.31 1.64
N VAL A 27 -9.46 -1.95 1.67
CA VAL A 27 -8.21 -1.39 2.24
C VAL A 27 -7.75 -0.13 1.51
N LEU A 28 -8.13 0.02 0.24
CA LEU A 28 -7.79 1.18 -0.57
C LEU A 28 -8.70 2.38 -0.27
N GLU A 29 -8.10 3.56 -0.40
CA GLU A 29 -8.75 4.83 -0.12
C GLU A 29 -9.73 5.20 -1.23
N PHE A 30 -10.91 5.68 -0.84
CA PHE A 30 -11.85 6.29 -1.77
C PHE A 30 -11.37 7.67 -2.25
N PRO A 31 -11.84 8.13 -3.42
CA PRO A 31 -11.79 9.53 -3.78
C PRO A 31 -12.48 10.41 -2.72
N ALA A 32 -12.01 11.64 -2.53
CA ALA A 32 -12.52 12.56 -1.51
C ALA A 32 -13.99 13.00 -1.74
N ASP A 33 -14.51 12.84 -2.96
CA ASP A 33 -15.88 13.16 -3.36
C ASP A 33 -16.87 12.01 -3.15
N VAL A 34 -16.39 10.81 -2.76
CA VAL A 34 -17.26 9.69 -2.39
C VAL A 34 -17.75 9.87 -0.96
N ASP A 35 -19.07 9.91 -0.77
CA ASP A 35 -19.72 9.84 0.55
C ASP A 35 -19.98 8.38 0.94
N PRO A 36 -19.22 7.80 1.89
CA PRO A 36 -19.40 6.40 2.27
C PRO A 36 -20.73 6.13 2.97
N GLU A 37 -21.36 7.11 3.62
CA GLU A 37 -22.63 6.91 4.32
C GLU A 37 -23.81 6.76 3.34
N GLY A 38 -23.67 7.33 2.14
CA GLY A 38 -24.66 7.25 1.07
C GLY A 38 -24.65 5.92 0.30
N ILE A 39 -23.60 5.11 0.41
CA ILE A 39 -23.42 3.88 -0.37
C ILE A 39 -24.33 2.77 0.17
N LYS A 40 -25.18 2.23 -0.71
CA LYS A 40 -26.03 1.06 -0.41
C LYS A 40 -25.56 -0.20 -1.10
N HIS A 41 -24.94 -0.06 -2.26
CA HIS A 41 -24.47 -1.17 -3.08
C HIS A 41 -23.00 -0.98 -3.44
N ILE A 42 -22.22 -2.06 -3.32
CA ILE A 42 -20.81 -2.08 -3.70
C ILE A 42 -20.54 -3.26 -4.63
N ALA A 43 -19.70 -3.04 -5.64
CA ALA A 43 -19.22 -4.10 -6.48
C ALA A 43 -18.02 -4.81 -5.86
N GLN A 44 -17.99 -6.13 -6.01
CA GLN A 44 -16.90 -7.00 -5.62
C GLN A 44 -16.38 -7.68 -6.89
N THR A 45 -15.10 -7.47 -7.20
CA THR A 45 -14.51 -7.96 -8.45
C THR A 45 -13.18 -8.64 -8.16
N LYS A 46 -13.08 -9.92 -8.51
CA LYS A 46 -11.86 -10.72 -8.34
C LYS A 46 -11.52 -11.43 -9.64
N ILE A 47 -10.42 -11.05 -10.30
CA ILE A 47 -9.99 -11.59 -11.60
C ILE A 47 -8.78 -12.51 -11.36
N GLN A 48 -9.00 -13.82 -11.51
CA GLN A 48 -7.98 -14.85 -11.31
C GLN A 48 -8.03 -15.88 -12.45
N ALA A 49 -7.72 -15.43 -13.66
CA ALA A 49 -7.52 -16.29 -14.83
C ALA A 49 -6.02 -16.38 -15.17
N GLU A 50 -5.59 -17.49 -15.77
CA GLU A 50 -4.18 -17.73 -16.12
C GLU A 50 -3.60 -16.67 -17.06
N ASP A 51 -4.43 -16.05 -17.89
CA ASP A 51 -4.09 -15.06 -18.90
C ASP A 51 -4.55 -13.63 -18.54
N THR A 52 -4.82 -13.37 -17.27
CA THR A 52 -5.24 -12.04 -16.80
C THR A 52 -4.20 -10.98 -17.13
N SER A 53 -4.66 -9.90 -17.75
CA SER A 53 -3.88 -8.76 -18.22
C SER A 53 -4.35 -7.45 -17.59
N VAL A 54 -3.54 -6.39 -17.72
CA VAL A 54 -3.95 -5.03 -17.31
C VAL A 54 -5.16 -4.55 -18.12
N ASP A 55 -5.31 -4.99 -19.37
CA ASP A 55 -6.48 -4.67 -20.20
C ASP A 55 -7.79 -5.24 -19.63
N ASP A 56 -7.74 -6.40 -18.95
CA ASP A 56 -8.91 -6.95 -18.26
C ASP A 56 -9.35 -6.05 -17.12
N ILE A 57 -8.38 -5.48 -16.39
CA ILE A 57 -8.65 -4.50 -15.32
C ILE A 57 -9.23 -3.22 -15.92
N ARG A 58 -8.67 -2.69 -17.03
CA ARG A 58 -9.21 -1.50 -17.73
C ARG A 58 -10.66 -1.70 -18.16
N ARG A 59 -10.98 -2.87 -18.71
CA ARG A 59 -12.35 -3.23 -19.13
C ARG A 59 -13.28 -3.35 -17.92
N ALA A 60 -12.85 -3.97 -16.83
CA ALA A 60 -13.62 -4.07 -15.59
C ALA A 60 -13.90 -2.69 -14.98
N ILE A 61 -12.92 -1.79 -14.90
CA ILE A 61 -13.09 -0.40 -14.45
C ILE A 61 -14.15 0.31 -15.30
N THR A 62 -14.03 0.21 -16.63
CA THR A 62 -14.95 0.88 -17.56
C THR A 62 -16.39 0.41 -17.36
N LEU A 63 -16.58 -0.91 -17.21
CA LEU A 63 -17.88 -1.51 -16.96
C LEU A 63 -18.46 -1.12 -15.59
N LEU A 64 -17.66 -1.17 -14.53
CA LEU A 64 -18.08 -0.79 -13.19
C LEU A 64 -18.50 0.67 -13.10
N ARG A 65 -17.72 1.56 -13.74
CA ARG A 65 -18.05 2.99 -13.82
C ARG A 65 -19.38 3.22 -14.55
N ASP A 66 -19.57 2.62 -15.73
CA ASP A 66 -20.82 2.75 -16.49
C ASP A 66 -22.03 2.21 -15.70
N GLN A 67 -21.88 1.07 -15.02
CA GLN A 67 -22.94 0.51 -14.18
C GLN A 67 -23.25 1.40 -12.97
N ALA A 68 -22.23 1.94 -12.29
CA ALA A 68 -22.42 2.87 -11.17
C ALA A 68 -23.11 4.17 -11.63
N GLU A 69 -22.68 4.76 -12.75
CA GLU A 69 -23.29 5.96 -13.34
C GLU A 69 -24.76 5.75 -13.70
N ARG A 70 -25.12 4.60 -14.29
CA ARG A 70 -26.52 4.25 -14.61
C ARG A 70 -27.39 3.99 -13.37
N ALA A 71 -26.77 3.57 -12.26
CA ALA A 71 -27.47 3.23 -11.03
C ALA A 71 -27.68 4.42 -10.09
N GLY A 72 -26.77 5.41 -10.17
CA GLY A 72 -26.75 6.61 -9.34
C GLY A 72 -25.98 6.45 -8.02
N ASP A 73 -25.93 7.53 -7.25
CA ASP A 73 -25.01 7.78 -6.12
C ASP A 73 -25.01 6.72 -5.00
N SER A 74 -26.05 5.89 -4.92
CA SER A 74 -26.12 4.79 -3.94
C SER A 74 -25.30 3.53 -4.33
N PHE A 75 -24.71 3.51 -5.53
CA PHE A 75 -23.89 2.42 -6.05
C PHE A 75 -22.43 2.87 -6.16
N ASN A 76 -21.53 2.09 -5.55
CA ASN A 76 -20.11 2.32 -5.60
C ASN A 76 -19.41 1.20 -6.41
N PRO A 77 -18.49 1.53 -7.33
CA PRO A 77 -17.79 0.55 -8.17
C PRO A 77 -16.82 -0.34 -7.38
N GLY A 78 -16.64 -0.08 -6.08
CA GLY A 78 -15.89 -0.93 -5.16
C GLY A 78 -14.44 -1.09 -5.56
N PHE A 79 -13.92 -2.30 -5.39
CA PHE A 79 -12.52 -2.61 -5.65
C PHE A 79 -12.39 -3.82 -6.58
N ILE A 80 -11.34 -3.80 -7.39
CA ILE A 80 -10.93 -4.90 -8.25
C ILE A 80 -9.64 -5.46 -7.68
N LEU A 81 -9.64 -6.77 -7.43
CA LEU A 81 -8.44 -7.54 -7.13
C LEU A 81 -8.12 -8.45 -8.31
N ALA A 82 -6.95 -8.31 -8.91
CA ALA A 82 -6.52 -9.08 -10.07
C ALA A 82 -5.11 -9.64 -9.89
N GLN A 83 -4.86 -10.85 -10.38
CA GLN A 83 -3.50 -11.39 -10.48
C GLN A 83 -3.00 -11.20 -11.92
N VAL A 84 -2.00 -10.34 -12.15
CA VAL A 84 -1.42 -10.09 -13.48
C VAL A 84 0.00 -10.62 -13.51
N GLY A 85 0.19 -11.81 -14.10
CA GLY A 85 1.47 -12.52 -14.01
C GLY A 85 1.86 -12.76 -12.53
N PRO A 86 3.06 -12.35 -12.08
CA PRO A 86 3.47 -12.49 -10.68
C PRO A 86 2.91 -11.41 -9.75
N THR A 87 2.34 -10.33 -10.27
CA THR A 87 1.94 -9.15 -9.50
C THR A 87 0.46 -9.17 -9.17
N ILE A 88 0.12 -8.94 -7.90
CA ILE A 88 -1.25 -8.68 -7.47
C ILE A 88 -1.54 -7.19 -7.71
N VAL A 89 -2.63 -6.89 -8.42
CA VAL A 89 -3.11 -5.52 -8.61
C VAL A 89 -4.43 -5.36 -7.88
N GLU A 90 -4.46 -4.46 -6.91
CA GLU A 90 -5.67 -4.01 -6.24
C GLU A 90 -5.97 -2.56 -6.66
N THR A 91 -7.19 -2.28 -7.09
CA THR A 91 -7.54 -0.93 -7.58
C THR A 91 -8.96 -0.54 -7.26
N TYR A 92 -9.18 0.73 -6.96
CA TYR A 92 -10.53 1.29 -6.86
C TYR A 92 -11.22 1.27 -8.22
N GLY A 93 -12.38 0.62 -8.33
CA GLY A 93 -13.08 0.38 -9.60
C GLY A 93 -13.62 1.64 -10.28
N GLY A 94 -13.62 2.79 -9.60
CA GLY A 94 -14.12 4.07 -10.13
C GLY A 94 -13.04 5.01 -10.68
N ILE A 95 -11.77 4.61 -10.67
CA ILE A 95 -10.69 5.46 -11.18
C ILE A 95 -10.73 5.63 -12.71
N PRO A 96 -10.06 6.65 -13.28
CA PRO A 96 -9.79 6.71 -14.71
C PRO A 96 -9.00 5.49 -15.20
N ALA A 97 -9.53 4.74 -16.17
CA ALA A 97 -8.88 3.55 -16.72
C ALA A 97 -7.47 3.82 -17.29
N GLN A 98 -7.18 5.05 -17.73
CA GLN A 98 -5.86 5.48 -18.21
C GLN A 98 -4.76 5.38 -17.13
N TRP A 99 -5.11 5.38 -15.84
CA TRP A 99 -4.12 5.19 -14.76
C TRP A 99 -3.49 3.80 -14.81
N MET A 100 -4.13 2.83 -15.48
CA MET A 100 -3.58 1.49 -15.68
C MET A 100 -2.35 1.49 -16.60
N ASP A 101 -2.12 2.55 -17.39
CA ASP A 101 -0.89 2.68 -18.18
C ASP A 101 0.35 2.75 -17.26
N ALA A 102 0.22 3.36 -16.07
CA ALA A 102 1.29 3.40 -15.09
C ALA A 102 1.48 2.03 -14.40
N VAL A 103 0.38 1.31 -14.16
CA VAL A 103 0.42 -0.05 -13.58
C VAL A 103 1.12 -1.02 -14.53
N GLU A 104 0.83 -0.93 -15.83
CA GLU A 104 1.42 -1.80 -16.85
C GLU A 104 2.95 -1.70 -16.90
N LEU A 105 3.51 -0.51 -16.68
CA LEU A 105 4.97 -0.30 -16.59
C LEU A 105 5.62 -0.99 -15.39
N LEU A 106 4.84 -1.25 -14.34
CA LEU A 106 5.31 -1.76 -13.06
C LEU A 106 5.16 -3.28 -12.94
N ILE A 107 4.37 -3.92 -13.82
CA ILE A 107 4.23 -5.37 -13.85
C ILE A 107 5.59 -6.01 -14.15
N SER A 108 6.16 -6.66 -13.14
CA SER A 108 7.47 -7.30 -13.26
C SER A 108 7.65 -8.38 -12.19
N PRO A 109 8.60 -9.32 -12.36
CA PRO A 109 8.84 -10.38 -11.40
C PRO A 109 9.26 -9.91 -10.00
N ASP A 110 9.78 -8.69 -9.84
CA ASP A 110 10.22 -8.15 -8.54
C ASP A 110 9.10 -7.43 -7.77
N VAL A 111 7.98 -7.13 -8.42
CA VAL A 111 6.85 -6.39 -7.85
C VAL A 111 5.77 -7.38 -7.43
N GLU A 112 5.53 -7.47 -6.13
CA GLU A 112 4.55 -8.37 -5.53
C GLU A 112 3.13 -7.81 -5.63
N TRP A 113 2.97 -6.53 -5.30
CA TRP A 113 1.65 -5.92 -5.18
C TRP A 113 1.65 -4.46 -5.63
N ILE A 114 0.58 -4.04 -6.28
CA ILE A 114 0.31 -2.65 -6.67
C ILE A 114 -1.10 -2.28 -6.23
N GLY A 115 -1.22 -1.24 -5.40
CA GLY A 115 -2.47 -0.63 -4.98
C GLY A 115 -2.71 0.71 -5.68
N VAL A 116 -3.84 0.84 -6.39
CA VAL A 116 -4.25 2.12 -7.01
C VAL A 116 -5.49 2.67 -6.32
N HIS A 117 -5.29 3.73 -5.57
CA HIS A 117 -6.32 4.34 -4.71
C HIS A 117 -7.11 5.39 -5.49
N GLY A 118 -8.35 5.62 -5.07
CA GLY A 118 -9.17 6.69 -5.63
C GLY A 118 -8.65 8.11 -5.30
N SER A 119 -7.82 8.22 -4.26
CA SER A 119 -7.21 9.45 -3.75
C SER A 119 -5.95 9.91 -4.53
N ARG A 120 -5.67 9.36 -5.73
CA ARG A 120 -4.40 9.56 -6.47
C ARG A 120 -3.17 9.12 -5.69
N LYS A 121 -3.32 8.00 -5.00
CA LYS A 121 -2.25 7.31 -4.30
C LYS A 121 -1.93 6.00 -5.01
N LEU A 122 -0.64 5.72 -5.16
CA LEU A 122 -0.10 4.51 -5.75
C LEU A 122 0.83 3.85 -4.74
N ASP A 123 0.44 2.68 -4.24
CA ASP A 123 1.26 1.88 -3.34
C ASP A 123 1.86 0.70 -4.12
N ILE A 124 3.15 0.45 -3.93
CA ILE A 124 3.91 -0.58 -4.65
C ILE A 124 4.70 -1.35 -3.62
N ASN A 125 4.53 -2.67 -3.58
CA ASN A 125 5.35 -3.58 -2.77
C ASN A 125 6.32 -4.36 -3.66
N VAL A 126 7.61 -4.25 -3.36
CA VAL A 126 8.71 -4.85 -4.09
C VAL A 126 9.40 -5.87 -3.19
N HIS A 127 9.36 -7.14 -3.56
CA HIS A 127 10.05 -8.19 -2.80
C HIS A 127 11.49 -8.43 -3.29
N GLY A 128 11.83 -7.90 -4.47
CA GLY A 128 13.14 -8.07 -5.11
C GLY A 128 13.90 -6.75 -5.29
N ASN A 129 14.41 -6.52 -6.49
CA ASN A 129 15.20 -5.34 -6.84
C ASN A 129 14.30 -4.14 -7.24
N LEU A 130 14.66 -2.93 -6.82
CA LEU A 130 14.01 -1.68 -7.24
C LEU A 130 14.28 -1.26 -8.69
N SER A 131 15.23 -1.89 -9.39
CA SER A 131 15.70 -1.48 -10.71
C SER A 131 14.58 -1.29 -11.73
N GLY A 132 13.56 -2.17 -11.73
CA GLY A 132 12.38 -2.03 -12.59
C GLY A 132 11.61 -0.75 -12.30
N VAL A 133 11.25 -0.52 -11.04
CA VAL A 133 10.52 0.67 -10.58
C VAL A 133 11.32 1.94 -10.82
N ILE A 134 12.63 1.93 -10.53
CA ILE A 134 13.54 3.06 -10.79
C ILE A 134 13.55 3.39 -12.28
N SER A 135 13.69 2.39 -13.15
CA SER A 135 13.75 2.61 -14.60
C SER A 135 12.44 3.13 -15.19
N ALA A 136 11.30 2.82 -14.57
CA ALA A 136 9.99 3.33 -14.96
C ALA A 136 9.76 4.80 -14.54
N GLY A 137 10.61 5.37 -13.66
CA GLY A 137 10.35 6.63 -12.96
C GLY A 137 9.95 7.80 -13.86
N ASP A 138 10.71 8.09 -14.93
CA ASP A 138 10.39 9.23 -15.82
C ASP A 138 9.07 9.02 -16.58
N LYS A 139 8.79 7.78 -16.98
CA LYS A 139 7.55 7.43 -17.69
C LYS A 139 6.34 7.46 -16.76
N LEU A 140 6.49 6.99 -15.52
CA LEU A 140 5.50 7.21 -14.46
C LEU A 140 5.25 8.71 -14.27
N GLY A 141 6.30 9.52 -14.32
CA GLY A 141 6.18 10.98 -14.23
C GLY A 141 5.38 11.59 -15.35
N GLU A 142 5.51 11.09 -16.58
CA GLU A 142 4.68 11.53 -17.71
C GLU A 142 3.20 11.14 -17.57
N LEU A 143 2.91 9.96 -17.02
CA LEU A 143 1.56 9.42 -16.93
C LEU A 143 0.78 9.95 -15.71
N LEU A 144 1.45 10.12 -14.58
CA LEU A 144 0.83 10.46 -13.30
C LEU A 144 0.86 11.98 -13.03
N GLY A 145 1.93 12.68 -13.43
CA GLY A 145 2.12 14.10 -13.14
C GLY A 145 2.61 14.36 -11.70
N GLU A 146 2.25 15.50 -11.13
CA GLU A 146 2.75 15.97 -9.81
C GLU A 146 1.79 15.66 -8.66
N ASP A 147 0.48 15.52 -8.91
CA ASP A 147 -0.56 15.44 -7.87
C ASP A 147 -0.74 14.03 -7.26
N TRP A 148 0.32 13.21 -7.27
CA TRP A 148 0.27 11.84 -6.77
C TRP A 148 1.08 11.65 -5.51
N THR A 149 0.55 10.80 -4.62
CA THR A 149 1.35 10.18 -3.57
C THR A 149 1.78 8.79 -4.04
N ILE A 150 3.08 8.54 -4.11
CA ILE A 150 3.63 7.25 -4.52
C ILE A 150 4.42 6.66 -3.36
N ASN A 151 4.07 5.44 -2.97
CA ASN A 151 4.77 4.70 -1.93
C ASN A 151 5.37 3.44 -2.54
N ILE A 152 6.67 3.25 -2.36
CA ILE A 152 7.38 2.04 -2.75
C ILE A 152 7.93 1.42 -1.48
N VAL A 153 7.40 0.26 -1.11
CA VAL A 153 7.86 -0.54 0.02
C VAL A 153 8.79 -1.62 -0.51
N GLN A 154 9.95 -1.77 0.12
CA GLN A 154 10.89 -2.84 -0.15
C GLN A 154 11.47 -3.35 1.17
N GLY A 155 11.04 -4.53 1.62
CA GLY A 155 11.40 -5.04 2.94
C GLY A 155 10.89 -4.10 4.05
N GLU A 156 11.80 -3.60 4.89
CA GLU A 156 11.46 -2.76 6.05
C GLU A 156 11.44 -1.26 5.75
N HIS A 157 11.88 -0.83 4.56
CA HIS A 157 11.96 0.58 4.19
C HIS A 157 10.95 0.98 3.12
N LYS A 158 10.56 2.24 3.18
CA LYS A 158 9.60 2.89 2.28
C LYS A 158 10.23 4.10 1.60
N ILE A 159 10.18 4.16 0.28
CA ILE A 159 10.40 5.39 -0.48
C ILE A 159 9.03 6.02 -0.74
N GLN A 160 8.85 7.27 -0.36
CA GLN A 160 7.59 8.00 -0.53
C GLN A 160 7.82 9.27 -1.36
N LEU A 161 6.96 9.51 -2.33
CA LEU A 161 6.93 10.75 -3.09
C LEU A 161 5.56 11.39 -2.89
N GLU A 162 5.52 12.67 -2.53
CA GLU A 162 4.27 13.41 -2.29
C GLU A 162 4.27 14.71 -3.08
N ASP A 163 3.26 14.90 -3.93
CA ASP A 163 2.99 16.16 -4.63
C ASP A 163 4.23 16.67 -5.41
N VAL A 164 4.94 15.74 -6.07
CA VAL A 164 6.10 15.97 -6.95
C VAL A 164 6.06 14.90 -8.05
N ARG A 165 6.52 15.27 -9.24
CA ARG A 165 6.61 14.37 -10.38
C ARG A 165 7.64 13.24 -10.13
N PRO A 166 7.26 11.96 -10.23
CA PRO A 166 8.21 10.86 -10.12
C PRO A 166 9.23 10.91 -11.27
N SER A 167 10.44 10.48 -10.97
CA SER A 167 11.56 10.47 -11.92
C SER A 167 12.54 9.37 -11.57
N VAL A 168 13.30 8.92 -12.56
CA VAL A 168 14.39 7.96 -12.34
C VAL A 168 15.40 8.52 -11.34
N ALA A 169 15.75 9.81 -11.47
CA ALA A 169 16.69 10.48 -10.59
C ALA A 169 16.26 10.39 -9.12
N PHE A 170 15.00 10.71 -8.81
CA PHE A 170 14.47 10.62 -7.45
C PHE A 170 14.61 9.22 -6.86
N PHE A 171 14.12 8.20 -7.57
CA PHE A 171 14.12 6.84 -7.05
C PHE A 171 15.53 6.27 -6.91
N ALA A 172 16.43 6.59 -7.85
CA ALA A 172 17.82 6.15 -7.80
C ALA A 172 18.57 6.79 -6.63
N GLU A 173 18.50 8.12 -6.47
CA GLU A 173 19.13 8.83 -5.36
C GLU A 173 18.55 8.40 -4.01
N ALA A 174 17.24 8.16 -3.94
CA ALA A 174 16.58 7.69 -2.72
C ALA A 174 17.07 6.29 -2.31
N ALA A 175 17.12 5.34 -3.24
CA ALA A 175 17.61 3.99 -2.99
C ALA A 175 19.09 3.97 -2.58
N GLU A 176 19.91 4.80 -3.23
CA GLU A 176 21.32 4.95 -2.87
C GLU A 176 21.49 5.56 -1.47
N LEU A 177 20.76 6.62 -1.14
CA LEU A 177 20.80 7.26 0.17
C LEU A 177 20.37 6.30 1.28
N ILE A 178 19.29 5.53 1.09
CA ILE A 178 18.84 4.51 2.07
C ILE A 178 19.96 3.49 2.31
N THR A 179 20.59 2.99 1.24
CA THR A 179 21.66 1.99 1.34
C THR A 179 22.87 2.53 2.11
N GLN A 180 23.32 3.73 1.79
CA GLN A 180 24.44 4.38 2.47
C GLN A 180 24.10 4.72 3.94
N ALA A 181 22.90 5.23 4.17
CA ALA A 181 22.41 5.56 5.50
C ALA A 181 22.37 4.34 6.41
N ASN A 182 21.71 3.26 6.00
CA ASN A 182 21.56 2.04 6.81
C ASN A 182 22.91 1.42 7.20
N ALA A 183 23.93 1.53 6.34
CA ALA A 183 25.29 1.11 6.69
C ALA A 183 25.95 2.00 7.76
N ALA A 184 25.58 3.28 7.85
CA ALA A 184 26.20 4.27 8.73
C ALA A 184 25.50 4.46 10.09
N ILE A 185 24.19 4.14 10.17
CA ILE A 185 23.35 4.44 11.35
C ILE A 185 22.96 3.22 12.19
N ALA A 186 23.45 2.02 11.83
CA ALA A 186 23.24 0.80 12.62
C ALA A 186 23.53 1.04 14.13
N PRO A 187 22.69 0.53 15.06
CA PRO A 187 21.61 -0.44 14.86
C PRO A 187 20.26 0.16 14.40
N PHE A 188 20.20 1.46 14.12
CA PHE A 188 19.03 2.09 13.52
C PHE A 188 18.99 1.84 12.00
N HIS A 189 17.83 2.08 11.39
CA HIS A 189 17.63 2.01 9.94
C HIS A 189 16.66 3.09 9.47
N VAL A 190 16.72 3.44 8.19
CA VAL A 190 15.75 4.31 7.53
C VAL A 190 14.49 3.49 7.27
N ARG A 191 13.39 3.86 7.95
CA ARG A 191 12.07 3.27 7.73
C ARG A 191 11.35 3.95 6.57
N MET A 192 11.56 5.26 6.41
CA MET A 192 10.95 6.02 5.33
C MET A 192 11.87 7.14 4.85
N LEU A 193 12.05 7.24 3.54
CA LEU A 193 12.64 8.41 2.90
C LEU A 193 11.58 9.01 1.98
N SER A 194 11.33 10.30 2.10
CA SER A 194 10.44 11.01 1.19
C SER A 194 11.06 12.27 0.62
N ASN A 195 10.29 13.05 -0.13
CA ASN A 195 10.67 14.40 -0.56
C ASN A 195 10.30 15.51 0.46
N SER A 196 9.75 15.17 1.64
CA SER A 196 9.37 16.16 2.68
C SER A 196 9.91 15.83 4.08
N LYS A 197 10.16 14.55 4.36
CA LYS A 197 10.69 14.03 5.62
C LYS A 197 11.57 12.80 5.42
N ILE A 198 12.43 12.53 6.40
CA ILE A 198 13.08 11.24 6.58
C ILE A 198 12.68 10.67 7.94
N VAL A 199 12.37 9.38 8.01
CA VAL A 199 12.01 8.66 9.22
C VAL A 199 13.04 7.57 9.47
N MET A 200 13.75 7.71 10.57
CA MET A 200 14.62 6.68 11.12
C MET A 200 13.84 5.87 12.16
N SER A 201 14.03 4.56 12.17
CA SER A 201 13.50 3.64 13.17
C SER A 201 14.62 2.78 13.76
N GLY A 202 14.45 2.32 14.97
CA GLY A 202 15.36 1.39 15.62
C GLY A 202 14.90 1.05 17.02
N PHE A 203 15.41 -0.06 17.53
CA PHE A 203 15.16 -0.52 18.90
C PHE A 203 16.22 0.09 19.83
N SER A 204 15.75 0.75 20.89
CA SER A 204 16.60 1.36 21.90
C SER A 204 16.16 0.89 23.29
N ASP A 205 17.06 0.25 24.03
CA ASP A 205 16.96 0.34 25.50
C ASP A 205 17.35 1.77 25.91
N TYR A 206 17.03 2.21 27.14
CA TYR A 206 17.32 3.58 27.60
C TYR A 206 18.80 3.99 27.50
N SER A 207 19.72 3.05 27.24
CA SER A 207 21.15 3.30 27.09
C SER A 207 21.53 3.90 25.72
N LEU A 208 20.68 3.77 24.70
CA LEU A 208 20.95 4.16 23.32
C LEU A 208 20.35 5.52 22.90
N ALA A 209 19.79 6.30 23.83
CA ALA A 209 19.24 7.63 23.53
C ALA A 209 20.28 8.64 23.01
N GLY A 210 21.56 8.51 23.41
CA GLY A 210 22.65 9.30 22.84
C GLY A 210 23.04 8.85 21.42
N ASP A 211 22.89 7.56 21.14
CA ASP A 211 23.19 6.96 19.85
C ASP A 211 22.13 7.31 18.81
N SER A 212 20.85 7.41 19.20
CA SER A 212 19.79 7.85 18.30
C SER A 212 20.00 9.29 17.82
N ILE A 213 20.40 10.21 18.70
CA ILE A 213 20.72 11.60 18.34
C ILE A 213 21.93 11.65 17.41
N SER A 214 22.98 10.88 17.73
CA SER A 214 24.20 10.82 16.92
C SER A 214 23.93 10.24 15.53
N SER A 215 23.14 9.17 15.44
CA SER A 215 22.71 8.55 14.18
C SER A 215 21.81 9.47 13.37
N ALA A 216 20.88 10.19 14.01
CA ALA A 216 20.07 11.20 13.32
C ALA A 216 20.93 12.34 12.76
N GLY A 217 21.95 12.79 13.50
CA GLY A 217 22.91 13.77 13.01
C GLY A 217 23.68 13.28 11.78
N LYS A 218 24.20 12.04 11.82
CA LYS A 218 24.85 11.42 10.65
C LYS A 218 23.91 11.30 9.46
N LEU A 219 22.67 10.88 9.71
CA LEU A 219 21.64 10.75 8.68
C LEU A 219 21.34 12.10 8.02
N ALA A 220 21.21 13.17 8.80
CA ALA A 220 21.01 14.52 8.29
C ALA A 220 22.19 15.01 7.44
N GLU A 221 23.43 14.70 7.83
CA GLU A 221 24.63 15.02 7.03
C GLU A 221 24.64 14.24 5.70
N LEU A 222 24.32 12.95 5.73
CA LEU A 222 24.25 12.10 4.52
C LEU A 222 23.11 12.52 3.59
N ALA A 223 21.97 12.96 4.13
CA ALA A 223 20.81 13.38 3.36
C ALA A 223 20.92 14.81 2.81
N ARG A 224 21.91 15.60 3.26
CA ARG A 224 22.11 17.00 2.82
C ARG A 224 22.24 17.15 1.28
N PRO A 225 22.93 16.26 0.54
CA PRO A 225 23.06 16.36 -0.91
C PRO A 225 21.82 15.90 -1.68
N PHE A 226 20.81 15.29 -1.05
CA PHE A 226 19.62 14.79 -1.75
C PHE A 226 18.85 15.96 -2.36
N ALA A 227 18.81 16.03 -3.69
CA ALA A 227 18.39 17.23 -4.41
C ALA A 227 16.87 17.40 -4.47
N HIS A 228 16.11 16.40 -4.04
CA HIS A 228 14.68 16.29 -4.30
C HIS A 228 13.78 16.71 -3.14
N TRP A 229 14.37 17.34 -2.13
CA TRP A 229 13.65 17.86 -0.99
C TRP A 229 12.76 19.06 -1.35
N LYS A 230 11.52 19.08 -0.84
CA LYS A 230 10.73 20.30 -0.74
C LYS A 230 11.38 21.26 0.25
N GLU A 231 11.17 22.56 0.06
CA GLU A 231 11.66 23.58 0.99
C GLU A 231 11.21 23.25 2.42
N ASN A 232 12.14 23.32 3.40
CA ASN A 232 11.91 23.05 4.83
C ASN A 232 11.62 21.59 5.21
N VAL A 233 12.52 20.68 4.85
CA VAL A 233 12.50 19.28 5.31
C VAL A 233 12.63 19.20 6.82
N ILE A 234 11.73 18.46 7.45
CA ILE A 234 11.80 18.16 8.88
C ILE A 234 12.27 16.70 8.99
N PRO A 235 13.50 16.43 9.47
CA PRO A 235 13.87 15.07 9.81
C PRO A 235 13.04 14.62 11.02
N THR A 236 12.35 13.49 10.89
CA THR A 236 11.55 12.89 11.95
C THR A 236 12.27 11.65 12.46
N ILE A 237 12.34 11.49 13.77
CA ILE A 237 12.97 10.34 14.40
C ILE A 237 11.87 9.58 15.14
N GLU A 238 11.60 8.34 14.73
CA GLU A 238 10.73 7.42 15.45
C GLU A 238 11.60 6.43 16.22
N ILE A 239 11.48 6.39 17.54
CA ILE A 239 12.20 5.42 18.37
C ILE A 239 11.16 4.54 19.05
N ALA A 240 11.15 3.27 18.67
CA ALA A 240 10.41 2.26 19.41
C ALA A 240 11.25 1.89 20.64
N MET A 241 10.71 2.18 21.83
CA MET A 241 11.27 1.67 23.08
C MET A 241 10.49 0.40 23.42
N ASP A 242 11.15 -0.74 23.49
CA ASP A 242 10.59 -1.87 24.22
C ASP A 242 10.72 -1.55 25.72
N TYR A 243 9.58 -1.39 26.38
CA TYR A 243 9.55 -1.76 27.79
C TYR A 243 9.64 -3.28 27.81
N GLU A 244 10.82 -3.83 28.11
CA GLU A 244 10.80 -5.12 28.81
C GLU A 244 9.88 -4.92 30.01
N PRO A 245 8.77 -5.67 30.17
CA PRO A 245 8.09 -5.67 31.44
C PRO A 245 9.16 -6.08 32.45
N ALA A 246 9.48 -5.17 33.37
CA ALA A 246 10.44 -5.43 34.44
C ALA A 246 10.15 -6.85 34.95
N PRO A 247 11.15 -7.73 35.10
CA PRO A 247 10.90 -9.08 35.56
C PRO A 247 10.04 -8.96 36.81
N MET A 248 8.78 -9.39 36.71
CA MET A 248 7.89 -9.43 37.85
C MET A 248 8.67 -10.22 38.88
N ALA A 249 9.08 -9.55 39.96
CA ALA A 249 9.67 -10.25 41.08
C ALA A 249 8.73 -11.40 41.41
N ASP A 250 9.27 -12.62 41.53
CA ASP A 250 8.60 -13.86 41.95
C ASP A 250 8.02 -13.71 43.37
N LEU A 251 7.12 -12.77 43.54
CA LEU A 251 6.23 -12.60 44.66
C LEU A 251 4.88 -12.90 44.04
N TRP A 252 4.20 -13.91 44.56
CA TRP A 252 2.93 -14.48 44.07
C TRP A 252 3.06 -15.61 43.03
N GLN A 253 3.79 -16.68 43.41
CA GLN A 253 3.16 -18.00 43.30
C GLN A 253 1.92 -17.99 44.18
N ALA A 254 0.74 -17.90 43.56
CA ALA A 254 -0.51 -18.28 44.17
C ALA A 254 -1.42 -18.85 43.09
N ASP A 255 -1.72 -20.13 43.23
CA ASP A 255 -2.67 -20.92 42.47
C ASP A 255 -3.93 -20.14 42.03
N SER A 256 -4.13 -20.02 40.73
CA SER A 256 -5.47 -20.07 40.15
C SER A 256 -5.39 -20.46 38.68
N SER A 257 -5.66 -21.73 38.42
CA SER A 257 -6.23 -22.20 37.16
C SER A 257 -7.48 -21.39 36.82
N ASP A 258 -7.44 -20.60 35.75
CA ASP A 258 -8.46 -20.52 34.70
C ASP A 258 -8.29 -19.27 33.85
N SER A 259 -8.40 -19.46 32.52
CA SER A 259 -8.46 -18.46 31.44
C SER A 259 -7.17 -17.67 31.13
N SER A 260 -6.25 -18.31 30.40
CA SER A 260 -5.31 -17.59 29.54
C SER A 260 -5.94 -17.40 28.15
N GLU A 261 -6.87 -16.46 28.03
CA GLU A 261 -7.12 -15.80 26.74
C GLU A 261 -5.89 -14.93 26.48
N THR A 262 -4.95 -15.43 25.68
CA THR A 262 -3.98 -14.60 24.98
C THR A 262 -4.76 -13.56 24.15
N PRO A 263 -4.44 -12.26 24.24
CA PRO A 263 -5.00 -11.30 23.30
C PRO A 263 -4.49 -11.67 21.91
N GLU A 264 -5.39 -12.03 20.98
CA GLU A 264 -5.01 -12.26 19.59
C GLU A 264 -4.39 -10.97 19.02
N PRO A 265 -3.20 -11.02 18.42
CA PRO A 265 -2.61 -9.87 17.76
C PRO A 265 -3.41 -9.50 16.49
N PHE A 266 -3.33 -8.22 16.18
CA PHE A 266 -4.04 -7.47 15.15
C PHE A 266 -3.62 -7.86 13.71
N ASP A 267 -3.61 -9.16 13.38
CA ASP A 267 -3.21 -9.73 12.07
C ASP A 267 -4.37 -10.45 11.34
N ASP A 268 -5.60 -10.19 11.75
CA ASP A 268 -6.77 -10.92 11.22
C ASP A 268 -7.21 -10.55 9.82
N PHE A 269 -6.69 -9.47 9.25
CA PHE A 269 -7.12 -9.00 7.94
C PHE A 269 -6.47 -9.78 6.78
N GLU A 270 -5.17 -10.11 6.88
CA GLU A 270 -4.52 -11.02 5.91
C GLU A 270 -5.01 -12.47 6.05
N ARG A 271 -5.33 -12.90 7.28
CA ARG A 271 -5.91 -14.22 7.56
C ARG A 271 -7.30 -14.34 6.91
N LEU A 272 -8.17 -13.34 7.07
CA LEU A 272 -9.50 -13.31 6.44
C LEU A 272 -9.43 -13.35 4.91
N LEU A 273 -8.42 -12.72 4.29
CA LEU A 273 -8.20 -12.76 2.83
C LEU A 273 -7.72 -14.13 2.32
N ARG A 274 -7.01 -14.90 3.13
CA ARG A 274 -6.52 -16.25 2.78
C ARG A 274 -7.54 -17.34 3.12
N GLU A 275 -8.35 -17.18 4.16
CA GLU A 275 -9.25 -18.23 4.66
C GLU A 275 -10.57 -18.36 3.87
N GLU A 276 -11.02 -17.34 3.12
CA GLU A 276 -12.17 -17.49 2.20
C GLU A 276 -11.83 -18.27 0.90
N VAL A 277 -10.60 -18.80 0.75
CA VAL A 277 -10.14 -19.54 -0.45
C VAL A 277 -10.38 -21.07 -0.35
N LEU A 278 -10.85 -21.61 0.77
CA LEU A 278 -11.06 -23.07 0.91
C LEU A 278 -12.43 -23.45 1.48
N VAL A 279 -13.48 -23.28 0.68
CA VAL A 279 -14.64 -24.19 0.76
C VAL A 279 -15.09 -24.57 -0.66
N PRO A 280 -14.65 -25.72 -1.21
CA PRO A 280 -15.44 -26.43 -2.19
C PRO A 280 -16.45 -27.30 -1.44
N GLU A 281 -17.71 -26.87 -1.36
CA GLU A 281 -18.80 -27.79 -1.04
C GLU A 281 -19.24 -28.49 -2.33
N PHE A 282 -19.00 -29.80 -2.35
CA PHE A 282 -19.64 -30.77 -3.24
C PHE A 282 -21.12 -30.93 -2.89
#